data_AF-A0A7X4ITW2-F1
#
_entry.id   AF-A0A7X4ITW2-F1
#
_cell.length_a   1.000
_cell.length_b   1.000
_cell.length_c   1.000
_cell.angle_alpha   90.00
_cell.angle_beta   90.00
_cell.angle_gamma   90.00
#
_symmetry.space_group_name_H-M   'P 1'
#
loop_
_entity.id
_entity.type
_entity.pdbx_description
1 polymer ?
#
loop_
_entity_poly.entity_id
_entity_poly.type
_entity_poly.pdbx_seq_one_letter_code
_entity_poly.pdbx_strand_id
1 'polypeptide(L)'
;PIEDWTRTKRFARRCDVQVPTWLADAFETALRDDRHDLLAISVCTELCSDLLEGGVESLHFYTLNKPHLTREVVRALRSAPTASLRYVA
;
A
#
# COMPACT_ATOMS: atom_id res chain seq x y z
N PRO A 1 -1.02 -1.27 5.15
CA PRO A 1 -1.71 -1.83 3.97
C PRO A 1 -3.18 -1.38 3.90
N ILE A 2 -3.68 -1.07 2.70
CA ILE A 2 -5.04 -0.54 2.48
C ILE A 2 -5.98 -1.71 2.20
N GLU A 3 -6.90 -2.00 3.13
CA GLU A 3 -7.87 -3.10 2.98
C GLU A 3 -9.24 -2.62 2.49
N ASP A 4 -9.65 -1.43 2.92
CA ASP A 4 -10.90 -0.80 2.51
C ASP A 4 -10.60 0.65 2.14
N TRP A 5 -10.74 0.96 0.84
CA TRP A 5 -10.46 2.29 0.32
C TRP A 5 -11.39 3.36 0.90
N THR A 6 -12.67 3.04 1.08
CA THR A 6 -13.66 3.99 1.62
C THR A 6 -13.38 4.31 3.08
N ARG A 7 -13.05 3.30 3.88
CA ARG A 7 -12.65 3.47 5.27
C ARG A 7 -11.34 4.24 5.38
N THR A 8 -10.38 3.95 4.51
CA THR A 8 -9.08 4.63 4.45
C THR A 8 -9.24 6.12 4.13
N LYS A 9 -10.03 6.48 3.11
CA LYS A 9 -10.34 7.89 2.80
C LYS A 9 -10.97 8.61 3.99
N ARG A 10 -11.90 7.95 4.70
CA ARG A 10 -12.54 8.52 5.89
C ARG A 10 -11.53 8.71 7.03
N PHE A 11 -10.62 7.76 7.25
CA PHE A 11 -9.58 7.85 8.26
C PHE A 11 -8.60 8.98 7.94
N ALA A 12 -8.09 9.06 6.71
CA ALA A 12 -7.20 10.14 6.26
C ALA A 12 -7.80 11.52 6.51
N ARG A 13 -9.08 11.73 6.14
CA ARG A 13 -9.79 12.99 6.42
C ARG A 13 -9.90 13.34 7.90
N ARG A 14 -10.04 12.35 8.79
CA ARG A 14 -10.09 12.58 10.24
C ARG A 14 -8.72 12.95 10.82
N CYS A 15 -7.65 12.51 10.20
CA CYS A 15 -6.27 12.81 10.58
C CYS A 15 -5.71 14.04 9.85
N ASP A 16 -6.55 14.76 9.09
CA ASP A 16 -6.15 15.87 8.22
C ASP A 16 -5.04 15.52 7.21
N VAL A 17 -5.02 14.25 6.78
CA VAL A 17 -4.06 13.73 5.80
C VAL A 17 -4.66 13.86 4.40
N GLN A 18 -3.92 14.53 3.53
CA GLN A 18 -4.26 14.63 2.11
C GLN A 18 -3.84 13.34 1.39
N VAL A 19 -4.78 12.74 0.67
CA VAL A 19 -4.54 11.56 -0.16
C VAL A 19 -4.15 12.03 -1.57
N PRO A 20 -3.00 11.58 -2.11
CA PRO A 20 -2.60 11.95 -3.47
C PRO A 20 -3.65 11.55 -4.52
N THR A 21 -3.91 12.44 -5.49
CA THR A 21 -4.92 12.21 -6.54
C THR A 21 -4.64 10.93 -7.33
N TRP A 22 -3.38 10.69 -7.71
CA TRP A 22 -3.00 9.48 -8.45
C TRP A 22 -3.35 8.19 -7.69
N LEU A 23 -3.22 8.20 -6.36
CA LEU A 23 -3.52 7.05 -5.53
C LEU A 23 -5.04 6.82 -5.48
N ALA A 24 -5.80 7.92 -5.42
CA ALA A 24 -7.25 7.84 -5.46
C ALA A 24 -7.77 7.28 -6.79
N ASP A 25 -7.26 7.79 -7.91
CA ASP A 25 -7.66 7.34 -9.25
C ASP A 25 -7.29 5.87 -9.48
N ALA A 26 -6.10 5.46 -9.02
CA ALA A 26 -5.65 4.07 -9.08
C ALA A 26 -6.56 3.13 -8.29
N PHE A 27 -6.93 3.49 -7.05
CA PHE A 27 -7.83 2.68 -6.24
C PHE A 27 -9.26 2.65 -6.79
N GLU A 28 -9.75 3.75 -7.36
CA GLU A 28 -11.07 3.79 -8.00
C GLU A 28 -11.13 2.87 -9.23
N THR A 29 -10.05 2.81 -10.01
CA THR A 29 -9.91 1.87 -11.12
C THR A 29 -9.78 0.43 -10.63
N ALA A 30 -8.88 0.16 -9.68
CA ALA A 30 -8.64 -1.17 -9.16
C ALA A 30 -9.86 -1.78 -8.44
N LEU A 31 -10.73 -0.96 -7.85
CA LEU A 31 -12.01 -1.43 -7.29
C LEU A 31 -13.00 -1.86 -8.38
N ARG A 32 -13.02 -1.20 -9.54
CA ARG A 32 -13.87 -1.60 -10.67
C ARG A 32 -13.41 -2.94 -11.26
N ASP A 33 -12.11 -3.18 -11.25
CA ASP A 33 -11.49 -4.37 -11.84
C ASP A 33 -11.28 -5.51 -10.83
N ASP A 34 -11.70 -5.35 -9.56
CA ASP A 34 -11.48 -6.29 -8.45
C ASP A 34 -9.99 -6.65 -8.22
N ARG A 35 -9.11 -5.64 -8.36
CA ARG A 35 -7.64 -5.75 -8.21
C ARG A 35 -7.07 -4.90 -7.08
N HIS A 36 -7.91 -4.36 -6.24
CA HIS A 36 -7.54 -3.42 -5.17
C HIS A 36 -6.55 -4.03 -4.16
N ASP A 37 -6.64 -5.33 -3.85
CA ASP A 37 -5.69 -6.02 -2.99
C ASP A 37 -4.28 -6.04 -3.57
N LEU A 38 -4.15 -6.31 -4.88
CA LEU A 38 -2.86 -6.30 -5.57
C LEU A 38 -2.24 -4.90 -5.58
N LEU A 39 -3.05 -3.88 -5.86
CA LEU A 39 -2.61 -2.49 -5.79
C LEU A 39 -2.16 -2.11 -4.36
N ALA A 40 -2.94 -2.50 -3.35
CA ALA A 40 -2.61 -2.23 -1.95
C ALA A 40 -1.31 -2.89 -1.50
N ILE A 41 -1.05 -4.12 -1.93
CA ILE A 41 0.22 -4.82 -1.68
C ILE A 41 1.35 -4.07 -2.37
N SER A 42 1.22 -3.81 -3.68
CA SER A 42 2.27 -3.13 -4.47
C SER A 42 2.64 -1.76 -3.89
N VAL A 43 1.67 -0.89 -3.66
CA VAL A 43 1.92 0.46 -3.09
C VAL A 43 2.55 0.37 -1.70
N CYS A 44 2.07 -0.56 -0.85
CA CYS A 44 2.61 -0.70 0.50
C CYS A 44 4.03 -1.27 0.49
N THR A 45 4.33 -2.23 -0.39
CA THR A 45 5.65 -2.83 -0.54
C THR A 45 6.67 -1.81 -1.04
N GLU A 46 6.33 -1.03 -2.07
CA GLU A 46 7.23 -0.01 -2.61
C GLU A 46 7.54 1.07 -1.58
N LEU A 47 6.51 1.59 -0.89
CA LEU A 47 6.72 2.54 0.21
C LEU A 47 7.62 1.97 1.32
N CYS A 48 7.42 0.69 1.67
CA CYS A 48 8.28 0.05 2.68
C CYS A 48 9.72 -0.11 2.17
N SER A 49 9.91 -0.46 0.89
CA SER A 49 11.24 -0.55 0.26
C SER A 49 11.96 0.79 0.31
N ASP A 50 11.29 1.87 -0.11
CA ASP A 50 11.83 3.23 -0.09
C ASP A 50 12.26 3.66 1.33
N LEU A 51 11.45 3.33 2.35
CA LEU A 51 11.78 3.63 3.75
C LEU A 51 13.00 2.84 4.24
N LEU A 52 13.09 1.55 3.90
CA LEU A 52 14.22 0.69 4.27
C LEU A 52 15.51 1.16 3.57
N GLU A 53 15.44 1.47 2.27
CA GLU A 53 16.55 2.05 1.51
C GLU A 53 16.97 3.42 2.05
N GLY A 54 16.00 4.18 2.58
CA GLY A 54 16.22 5.44 3.32
C GLY A 54 16.82 5.28 4.72
N GLY A 55 17.12 4.05 5.17
CA GLY A 55 17.80 3.77 6.44
C GLY A 55 16.87 3.53 7.64
N VAL A 56 15.57 3.35 7.43
CA VAL A 56 14.65 2.95 8.51
C VAL A 56 14.93 1.49 8.90
N GLU A 57 15.11 1.23 10.20
CA GLU A 57 15.45 -0.11 10.71
C GLU A 57 14.23 -0.98 11.05
N SER A 58 13.04 -0.37 11.18
CA SER A 58 11.85 -1.06 11.67
C SER A 58 10.56 -0.51 11.07
N LEU A 59 9.64 -1.41 10.74
CA LEU A 59 8.32 -1.10 10.17
C LEU A 59 7.21 -1.60 11.11
N HIS A 60 6.23 -0.74 11.39
CA HIS A 60 5.03 -1.09 12.17
C HIS A 60 3.79 -1.11 11.27
N PHE A 61 3.10 -2.25 11.22
CA PHE A 61 1.92 -2.43 10.38
C PHE A 61 0.62 -2.35 11.17
N TYR A 62 -0.25 -1.40 10.82
CA TYR A 62 -1.63 -1.38 11.28
C TYR A 62 -2.45 -2.43 10.52
N THR A 63 -2.59 -3.62 11.09
CA THR A 63 -3.29 -4.75 10.47
C THR A 63 -4.81 -4.62 10.48
N LEU A 64 -5.36 -3.78 11.37
CA LEU A 64 -6.80 -3.61 11.57
C LEU A 64 -7.56 -4.94 11.78
N ASN A 65 -6.94 -5.87 12.52
CA ASN A 65 -7.42 -7.24 12.77
C ASN A 65 -7.53 -8.13 11.51
N LYS A 66 -6.92 -7.73 10.39
CA LYS A 66 -6.88 -8.48 9.12
C LYS A 66 -5.43 -8.67 8.66
N PRO A 67 -4.80 -9.81 8.97
CA PRO A 67 -3.36 -9.99 8.72
C PRO A 67 -3.00 -10.32 7.26
N HIS A 68 -3.99 -10.64 6.40
CA HIS A 68 -3.77 -11.14 5.04
C HIS A 68 -2.84 -10.22 4.22
N LEU A 69 -3.23 -8.96 4.01
CA LEU A 69 -2.43 -8.02 3.21
C LEU A 69 -1.07 -7.74 3.83
N THR A 70 -1.00 -7.68 5.16
CA THR A 70 0.29 -7.46 5.86
C THR A 70 1.25 -8.63 5.61
N ARG A 71 0.75 -9.86 5.64
CA ARG A 71 1.54 -11.06 5.34
C ARG A 71 2.08 -11.03 3.92
N GLU A 72 1.24 -10.67 2.95
CA GLU A 72 1.66 -10.60 1.54
C GLU A 72 2.67 -9.47 1.29
N VAL A 73 2.51 -8.30 1.94
CA VAL A 73 3.51 -7.22 1.89
C VAL A 73 4.85 -7.69 2.45
N VAL A 74 4.86 -8.33 3.62
CA VAL A 74 6.11 -8.84 4.23
C VAL A 74 6.75 -9.93 3.38
N ARG A 75 5.96 -10.78 2.73
CA ARG A 75 6.46 -11.76 1.75
C ARG A 75 7.12 -11.08 0.56
N ALA A 76 6.43 -10.11 -0.04
CA ALA A 76 6.94 -9.35 -1.18
C ALA A 76 8.25 -8.63 -0.85
N LEU A 77 8.33 -7.97 0.33
CA LEU A 77 9.55 -7.31 0.82
C LEU A 77 10.72 -8.28 1.01
N ARG A 78 10.45 -9.52 1.45
CA ARG A 78 11.48 -10.55 1.62
C ARG A 78 11.93 -11.17 0.29
N SER A 79 11.08 -11.15 -0.73
CA SER A 79 11.35 -11.73 -2.04
C SER A 79 11.92 -10.76 -3.07
N ALA A 80 11.87 -9.45 -2.82
CA ALA A 80 12.28 -8.45 -3.81
C ALA A 80 13.81 -8.26 -3.84
N PRO A 81 14.48 -8.46 -4.99
CA PRO A 81 15.46 -7.51 -5.47
C PRO A 81 14.70 -6.28 -6.04
N THR A 82 15.13 -5.08 -5.68
CA THR A 82 14.59 -3.76 -6.07
C THR A 82 13.92 -3.76 -7.46
N ALA A 83 12.59 -3.79 -7.53
CA ALA A 83 11.83 -3.82 -8.79
C ALA A 83 10.94 -2.58 -8.90
N SER A 84 11.46 -1.55 -9.57
CA SER A 84 10.80 -0.26 -9.79
C SER A 84 9.45 -0.36 -10.52
N LEU A 85 8.44 0.33 -9.98
CA LEU A 85 7.09 0.56 -10.55
C LEU A 85 7.01 1.20 -11.94
N ARG A 86 8.14 1.48 -12.61
CA ARG A 86 8.18 2.14 -13.93
C ARG A 86 7.49 1.39 -15.06
N TYR A 87 7.00 0.17 -14.85
CA TYR A 87 6.46 -0.70 -15.91
C TYR A 87 4.99 -1.10 -15.75
N VAL A 88 4.20 -0.42 -14.89
CA VAL A 88 2.77 -0.76 -14.68
C VAL A 88 1.83 0.33 -15.23
N ALA A 89 2.30 1.16 -16.17
CA ALA A 89 1.50 2.19 -16.85
C ALA A 89 1.34 1.87 -18.35
#